data_AF-A0A529HVA5-F1
#
_entry.id   AF-A0A529HVA5-F1
#
_cell.length_a   1.000
_cell.length_b   1.000
_cell.length_c   1.000
_cell.angle_alpha   90.00
_cell.angle_beta   90.00
_cell.angle_gamma   90.00
#
_symmetry.space_group_name_H-M   'P 1'
#
loop_
_entity.id
_entity.type
_entity.pdbx_description
1 polymer ?
#
loop_
_entity_poly.entity_id
_entity_poly.type
_entity_poly.pdbx_seq_one_letter_code
_entity_poly.pdbx_strand_id
1 'polypeptide(L)'
;ILAAEEKKKTRVAEIVEPALFREDAEKKLSAAVNQAEKEAGQAIQNEDFSAAMLTLSVLREPVDSFFEGVLVNDEDQAVRANRLALLARIRAATDQVADFSKIVG
;
A
#
# COMPACT_ATOMS: atom_id res chain seq x y z
N ILE A 1 6.21 -11.14 2.62
CA ILE A 1 5.84 -10.88 4.04
C ILE A 1 4.33 -11.03 4.23
N LEU A 2 3.48 -10.33 3.46
CA LEU A 2 2.01 -10.46 3.53
C LEU A 2 1.49 -11.90 3.39
N ALA A 3 1.92 -12.61 2.34
CA ALA A 3 1.48 -13.99 2.10
C ALA A 3 1.94 -15.00 3.19
N ALA A 4 2.98 -14.65 3.95
CA ALA A 4 3.45 -15.44 5.09
C ALA A 4 2.63 -15.15 6.37
N GLU A 5 2.12 -13.93 6.51
CA GLU A 5 1.22 -13.49 7.59
C GLU A 5 -0.22 -14.00 7.38
N GLU A 6 -0.75 -13.99 6.15
CA GLU A 6 -2.09 -14.50 5.83
C GLU A 6 -2.24 -16.00 6.18
N LYS A 7 -1.17 -16.79 6.01
CA LYS A 7 -1.13 -18.20 6.43
C LYS A 7 -1.24 -18.39 7.96
N LYS A 8 -1.00 -17.35 8.77
CA LYS A 8 -1.05 -17.39 10.23
C LYS A 8 -2.39 -16.96 10.85
N LYS A 9 -3.47 -16.78 10.06
CA LYS A 9 -4.78 -16.23 10.51
C LYS A 9 -4.68 -14.82 11.11
N THR A 10 -3.67 -14.04 10.72
CA THR A 10 -3.56 -12.66 11.19
C THR A 10 -4.70 -11.83 10.60
N ARG A 11 -5.49 -11.21 11.47
CA ARG A 11 -6.61 -10.36 11.05
C ARG A 11 -6.06 -9.08 10.44
N VAL A 12 -6.32 -8.86 9.16
CA VAL A 12 -6.05 -7.58 8.49
C VAL A 12 -7.20 -6.64 8.83
N ALA A 13 -6.90 -5.39 9.20
CA ALA A 13 -7.96 -4.41 9.42
C ALA A 13 -8.63 -4.08 8.08
N GLU A 14 -9.95 -3.87 8.08
CA GLU A 14 -10.67 -3.47 6.86
C GLU A 14 -10.36 -2.02 6.46
N ILE A 15 -10.03 -1.18 7.44
CA ILE A 15 -9.76 0.24 7.24
C ILE A 15 -8.42 0.58 7.91
N VAL A 16 -7.62 1.37 7.21
CA VAL A 16 -6.39 1.93 7.78
C VAL A 16 -6.78 3.06 8.73
N GLU A 17 -6.45 2.91 10.01
CA GLU A 17 -6.74 3.86 11.08
C GLU A 17 -5.50 4.71 11.40
N PRO A 18 -5.51 6.02 11.09
CA PRO A 18 -4.35 6.88 11.33
C PRO A 18 -4.05 7.11 12.81
N ALA A 19 -5.04 6.89 13.67
CA ALA A 19 -4.89 6.97 15.12
C ALA A 19 -4.00 5.85 15.69
N LEU A 20 -3.86 4.73 14.96
CA LEU A 20 -3.01 3.60 15.35
C LEU A 20 -1.60 3.72 14.78
N PHE A 21 -1.29 4.75 14.00
CA PHE A 21 0.05 5.00 13.49
C PHE A 21 0.97 5.41 14.63
N ARG A 22 2.02 4.61 14.84
CA ARG A 22 3.08 4.89 15.81
C ARG A 22 4.17 5.74 15.18
N GLU A 23 4.51 5.43 13.94
CA GLU A 23 5.62 6.07 13.21
C GLU A 23 5.11 7.04 12.13
N ASP A 24 5.86 8.10 11.88
CA ASP A 24 5.58 9.04 10.80
C ASP A 24 5.70 8.42 9.41
N ALA A 25 6.49 7.33 9.28
CA ALA A 25 6.57 6.55 8.05
C ALA A 25 5.21 5.96 7.65
N GLU A 26 4.38 5.53 8.60
CA GLU A 26 3.04 4.98 8.34
C GLU A 26 2.09 6.06 7.77
N LYS A 27 2.16 7.27 8.34
CA LYS A 27 1.41 8.44 7.87
C LYS A 27 1.81 8.83 6.46
N LYS A 28 3.13 8.95 6.22
CA LYS A 28 3.68 9.29 4.90
C LYS A 28 3.29 8.26 3.86
N LEU A 29 3.41 6.98 4.19
CA LEU A 29 3.03 5.89 3.31
C LEU A 29 1.53 5.93 3.00
N SER A 30 0.66 6.09 3.99
CA SER A 30 -0.79 6.17 3.77
C SER A 30 -1.18 7.37 2.90
N ALA A 31 -0.53 8.53 3.09
CA ALA A 31 -0.76 9.71 2.27
C ALA A 31 -0.29 9.50 0.82
N ALA A 32 0.91 8.93 0.64
CA ALA A 32 1.46 8.61 -0.66
C ALA A 32 0.56 7.62 -1.42
N VAL A 33 0.06 6.59 -0.75
CA VAL A 33 -0.87 5.60 -1.35
C VAL A 33 -2.18 6.23 -1.77
N ASN A 34 -2.80 7.05 -0.93
CA ASN A 34 -4.03 7.76 -1.29
C ASN A 34 -3.83 8.67 -2.52
N GLN A 35 -2.68 9.35 -2.59
CA GLN A 35 -2.34 10.19 -3.73
C GLN A 35 -2.12 9.35 -4.99
N ALA A 36 -1.37 8.25 -4.86
CA ALA A 36 -1.09 7.35 -5.96
C ALA A 36 -2.35 6.66 -6.51
N GLU A 37 -3.28 6.24 -5.65
CA GLU A 37 -4.58 5.69 -6.07
C GLU A 37 -5.38 6.72 -6.88
N LYS A 38 -5.38 8.00 -6.45
CA LYS A 38 -6.03 9.09 -7.19
C LYS A 38 -5.37 9.35 -8.54
N GLU A 39 -4.05 9.51 -8.56
CA GLU A 39 -3.28 9.80 -9.77
C GLU A 39 -3.34 8.63 -10.75
N ALA A 40 -3.14 7.40 -10.29
CA ALA A 40 -3.28 6.20 -11.11
C ALA A 40 -4.71 6.07 -11.64
N GLY A 41 -5.74 6.32 -10.83
CA GLY A 41 -7.13 6.31 -11.28
C GLY A 41 -7.45 7.39 -12.32
N GLN A 42 -6.87 8.58 -12.21
CA GLN A 42 -6.99 9.63 -13.23
C GLN A 42 -6.23 9.27 -14.51
N ALA A 43 -5.03 8.73 -14.38
CA ALA A 43 -4.19 8.31 -15.48
C ALA A 43 -4.86 7.16 -16.27
N ILE A 44 -5.42 6.16 -15.58
CA ILE A 44 -6.21 5.08 -16.19
C ILE A 44 -7.43 5.63 -16.95
N GLN A 45 -8.16 6.59 -16.36
CA GLN A 45 -9.30 7.23 -17.03
C GLN A 45 -8.90 8.00 -18.29
N ASN A 46 -7.69 8.54 -18.31
CA ASN A 46 -7.10 9.23 -19.47
C ASN A 46 -6.35 8.28 -20.41
N GLU A 47 -6.44 6.96 -20.21
CA GLU A 47 -5.71 5.93 -20.96
C GLU A 47 -4.16 6.07 -20.89
N ASP A 48 -3.67 6.83 -19.91
CA ASP A 48 -2.24 7.09 -19.66
C ASP A 48 -1.69 6.10 -18.63
N PHE A 49 -1.51 4.85 -19.06
CA PHE A 49 -0.95 3.80 -18.20
C PHE A 49 0.52 4.07 -17.81
N SER A 50 1.24 4.83 -18.62
CA SER A 50 2.63 5.22 -18.34
C SER A 50 2.70 6.10 -17.10
N ALA A 51 1.81 7.09 -16.99
CA ALA A 51 1.70 7.93 -15.81
C ALA A 51 1.29 7.11 -14.57
N ALA A 52 0.32 6.20 -14.70
CA ALA A 52 -0.08 5.32 -13.60
C ALA A 52 1.10 4.47 -13.08
N MET A 53 1.92 3.93 -13.98
CA MET A 53 3.08 3.11 -13.64
C MET A 53 4.22 3.92 -12.99
N LEU A 54 4.42 5.18 -13.42
CA LEU A 54 5.33 6.13 -12.78
C LEU A 54 4.88 6.49 -11.36
N THR A 55 3.59 6.79 -11.19
CA THR A 55 2.98 7.06 -9.89
C THR A 55 3.14 5.89 -8.92
N LEU A 56 3.01 4.64 -9.38
CA LEU A 56 3.31 3.49 -8.52
C LEU A 56 4.79 3.33 -8.20
N SER A 57 5.68 3.75 -9.10
CA SER A 57 7.12 3.67 -8.89
C SER A 57 7.59 4.61 -7.77
N VAL A 58 6.97 5.79 -7.63
CA VAL A 58 7.27 6.70 -6.50
C VAL A 58 6.76 6.19 -5.16
N LEU A 59 5.85 5.21 -5.12
CA LEU A 59 5.49 4.54 -3.85
C LEU A 59 6.63 3.68 -3.29
N ARG A 60 7.63 3.28 -4.10
CA ARG A 60 8.73 2.45 -3.62
C ARG A 60 9.50 3.11 -2.47
N GLU A 61 9.79 4.40 -2.58
CA GLU A 61 10.55 5.14 -1.57
C GLU A 61 9.87 5.18 -0.18
N PRO A 62 8.59 5.60 -0.05
CA PRO A 62 7.90 5.56 1.25
C PRO A 62 7.64 4.13 1.74
N VAL A 63 7.49 3.15 0.84
CA VAL A 63 7.38 1.74 1.22
C VAL A 63 8.67 1.23 1.86
N ASP A 64 9.82 1.48 1.23
CA ASP A 64 11.12 1.08 1.77
C ASP A 64 11.37 1.76 3.12
N SER A 65 11.15 3.07 3.22
CA SER A 65 11.26 3.80 4.50
C SER A 65 10.33 3.24 5.58
N PHE A 66 9.13 2.79 5.22
CA PHE A 66 8.24 2.11 6.15
C PHE A 66 8.82 0.77 6.59
N PHE A 67 9.33 -0.07 5.70
CA PHE A 67 9.92 -1.34 6.10
C PHE A 67 11.21 -1.20 6.90
N GLU A 68 11.98 -0.13 6.69
CA GLU A 68 13.17 0.18 7.48
C GLU A 68 12.83 0.70 8.88
N GLY A 69 11.82 1.57 8.99
CA GLY A 69 11.44 2.20 10.26
C GLY A 69 10.36 1.47 11.06
N VAL A 70 9.59 0.58 10.42
CA VAL A 70 8.35 0.02 10.98
C VAL A 70 8.38 -1.51 10.95
N LEU A 71 8.36 -2.11 12.14
CA LEU A 71 8.22 -3.55 12.30
C LEU A 71 6.78 -3.98 12.07
N VAL A 72 6.50 -4.57 10.91
CA VAL A 72 5.15 -5.09 10.56
C VAL A 72 4.62 -6.05 11.63
N ASN A 73 5.50 -6.87 12.20
CA ASN A 73 5.17 -7.77 13.30
C ASN A 73 5.31 -7.06 14.65
N ASP A 74 4.38 -6.15 14.93
CA ASP A 74 4.24 -5.50 16.23
C ASP A 74 3.61 -6.45 17.27
N GLU A 75 3.86 -6.21 18.56
CA GLU A 75 3.25 -6.96 19.66
C GLU A 75 1.76 -6.61 19.80
N ASP A 76 1.40 -5.37 19.43
CA ASP A 76 0.01 -4.90 19.42
C ASP A 76 -0.73 -5.41 18.16
N GLN A 77 -1.73 -6.26 18.39
CA GLN A 77 -2.55 -6.83 17.31
C GLN A 77 -3.30 -5.76 16.51
N ALA A 78 -3.72 -4.65 17.14
CA ALA A 78 -4.42 -3.58 16.44
C ALA A 78 -3.47 -2.82 15.50
N VAL A 79 -2.27 -2.49 15.98
CA VAL A 79 -1.23 -1.85 15.16
C VAL A 79 -0.80 -2.76 14.02
N ARG A 80 -0.56 -4.04 14.29
CA ARG A 80 -0.23 -5.04 13.26
C ARG A 80 -1.32 -5.19 12.21
N ALA A 81 -2.59 -5.26 12.62
CA ALA A 81 -3.73 -5.33 11.69
C ALA A 81 -3.80 -4.09 10.79
N ASN A 82 -3.52 -2.90 11.35
CA ASN A 82 -3.48 -1.63 10.62
C ASN A 82 -2.34 -1.58 9.61
N ARG A 83 -1.13 -2.01 10.00
CA ARG A 83 0.05 -2.11 9.11
C ARG A 83 -0.19 -3.07 7.96
N LEU A 84 -0.80 -4.22 8.25
CA LEU A 84 -1.20 -5.18 7.21
C LEU A 84 -2.24 -4.59 6.26
N ALA A 85 -3.20 -3.81 6.75
CA ALA A 85 -4.20 -3.14 5.92
C ALA A 85 -3.55 -2.13 4.96
N LEU A 86 -2.56 -1.38 5.46
CA LEU A 86 -1.75 -0.45 4.67
C LEU A 86 -1.02 -1.17 3.52
N LEU A 87 -0.34 -2.27 3.85
CA LEU A 87 0.35 -3.09 2.85
C LEU A 87 -0.61 -3.75 1.86
N ALA A 88 -1.79 -4.18 2.32
CA ALA A 88 -2.83 -4.73 1.46
C ALA A 88 -3.36 -3.68 0.48
N ARG A 89 -3.54 -2.43 0.90
CA ARG A 89 -3.92 -1.32 0.00
C ARG A 89 -2.87 -1.03 -1.05
N ILE A 90 -1.59 -0.96 -0.67
CA ILE A 90 -0.49 -0.78 -1.64
C ILE A 90 -0.51 -1.89 -2.67
N ARG A 91 -0.65 -3.13 -2.20
CA ARG A 91 -0.74 -4.29 -3.07
C ARG A 91 -1.94 -4.19 -4.01
N ALA A 92 -3.12 -3.81 -3.51
CA ALA A 92 -4.31 -3.64 -4.35
C ALA A 92 -4.12 -2.54 -5.40
N ALA A 93 -3.54 -1.39 -5.04
CA ALA A 93 -3.24 -0.30 -5.96
C ALA A 93 -2.22 -0.71 -7.03
N THR A 94 -1.18 -1.48 -6.65
CA THR A 94 -0.19 -2.02 -7.60
C THR A 94 -0.78 -3.13 -8.48
N ASP A 95 -1.57 -4.04 -7.91
CA ASP A 95 -2.26 -5.11 -8.66
C ASP A 95 -3.21 -4.51 -9.69
N GLN A 96 -3.96 -3.44 -9.38
CA GLN A 96 -4.85 -2.78 -10.34
C GLN A 96 -4.09 -2.30 -11.58
N VAL A 97 -3.03 -1.50 -11.41
CA VAL A 97 -2.24 -1.02 -12.55
C VAL A 97 -1.49 -2.15 -13.26
N ALA A 98 -1.00 -3.16 -12.53
CA ALA A 98 -0.31 -4.31 -13.09
C ALA A 98 -1.25 -5.22 -13.91
N ASP A 99 -2.52 -5.34 -13.54
CA ASP A 99 -3.52 -6.09 -14.29
C ASP A 99 -3.85 -5.38 -15.61
N PHE A 100 -4.01 -4.05 -15.60
CA PHE A 100 -4.17 -3.27 -16.84
C PHE A 100 -2.96 -3.39 -17.78
N SER A 101 -1.74 -3.45 -17.22
CA SER A 101 -0.52 -3.71 -18.00
C SER A 101 -0.54 -5.06 -18.74
N LYS A 102 -1.28 -6.06 -18.27
CA LYS A 102 -1.38 -7.38 -18.94
C LYS A 102 -2.45 -7.43 -20.01
N ILE A 103 -3.45 -6.55 -19.95
CA ILE A 103 -4.57 -6.53 -20.90
C ILE A 103 -4.22 -5.77 -22.18
N VAL A 104 -3.29 -4.81 -22.10
CA VAL A 104 -2.85 -3.97 -23.24
C VAL A 104 -1.54 -4.49 -23.89
N GLY A 105 -1.00 -5.61 -23.40
CA GLY A 105 0.25 -6.24 -23.89
C GLY A 105 0.04 -7.27 -24.99
#